data_AF-A0A412EZH2-F1
#
_entry.id   AF-A0A412EZH2-F1
#
_cell.length_a   1.000
_cell.length_b   1.000
_cell.length_c   1.000
_cell.angle_alpha   90.00
_cell.angle_beta   90.00
_cell.angle_gamma   90.00
#
_symmetry.space_group_name_H-M   'P 1'
#
loop_
_entity.id
_entity.type
_entity.pdbx_description
1 polymer ?
#
loop_
_entity_poly.entity_id
_entity_poly.type
_entity_poly.pdbx_seq_one_letter_code
_entity_poly.pdbx_strand_id
1 'polypeptide(L)' 'MSKVKIELNCAGVRELMQSPEMQAILVEHANKIASASETEAYVAQTRAVVKVCGDDGNNGLLKAVGKHGGKNR' A
#
# COMPACT_ATOMS: atom_id res chain seq x y z
N MET A 1 21.24 25.21 14.48
CA MET A 1 21.08 23.84 13.95
C MET A 1 21.39 23.85 12.47
N SER A 2 22.59 23.43 12.07
CA SER A 2 22.94 23.23 10.66
C SER A 2 22.13 22.06 10.11
N LYS A 3 21.59 22.19 8.89
CA LYS A 3 20.86 21.10 8.23
C LYS A 3 21.88 20.05 7.78
N VAL A 4 21.67 18.79 8.16
CA VAL A 4 22.45 17.65 7.67
C VAL A 4 21.74 17.07 6.45
N LYS A 5 22.47 16.92 5.33
CA LYS A 5 21.97 16.26 4.13
C LYS A 5 22.49 14.83 4.14
N ILE A 6 21.57 13.86 4.07
CA ILE A 6 21.90 12.44 3.96
C ILE A 6 21.45 12.00 2.56
N GLU A 7 22.40 11.57 1.75
CA GLU A 7 22.14 11.00 0.42
C GLU A 7 22.42 9.50 0.47
N LEU A 8 21.41 8.70 0.15
CA LEU A 8 21.55 7.26 0.00
C LEU A 8 21.73 6.93 -1.48
N ASN A 9 22.75 6.14 -1.79
CA ASN A 9 22.89 5.53 -3.11
C ASN A 9 21.89 4.35 -3.27
N CYS A 10 21.80 3.76 -4.46
CA CYS A 10 20.87 2.65 -4.72
C CYS A 10 21.06 1.47 -3.76
N ALA A 11 22.30 1.17 -3.35
CA ALA A 11 22.59 0.12 -2.38
C ALA A 11 22.04 0.48 -0.98
N GLY A 12 22.30 1.71 -0.52
CA GLY A 12 21.80 2.20 0.77
C GLY A 12 20.27 2.28 0.84
N VAL A 13 19.60 2.62 -0.26
CA VAL A 13 18.13 2.54 -0.34
C VAL A 13 17.66 1.08 -0.22
N ARG A 14 18.35 0.14 -0.88
CA ARG A 14 18.00 -1.28 -0.80
C ARG A 14 18.19 -1.83 0.61
N GLU A 15 19.30 -1.50 1.26
CA GLU A 15 19.57 -1.88 2.66
C GLU A 15 18.52 -1.28 3.61
N LEU A 16 18.17 -0.01 3.44
CA LEU A 16 17.10 0.63 4.20
C LEU A 16 15.77 -0.11 4.02
N MET A 17 15.40 -0.45 2.79
CA MET A 17 14.17 -1.20 2.51
C MET A 17 14.20 -2.61 3.13
N GLN A 18 15.36 -3.20 3.34
CA GLN A 18 15.51 -4.51 3.98
C GLN A 18 15.62 -4.43 5.51
N SER A 19 15.73 -3.23 6.09
CA SER A 19 15.90 -3.07 7.53
C SER A 19 14.63 -3.53 8.28
N PRO A 20 14.77 -4.13 9.47
CA PRO A 20 13.63 -4.57 10.27
C PRO A 20 12.65 -3.44 10.59
N GLU A 21 13.17 -2.24 10.87
CA GLU A 21 12.38 -1.06 11.19
C GLU A 21 11.53 -0.63 10.00
N MET A 22 12.13 -0.62 8.80
CA MET A 22 11.42 -0.23 7.59
C MET A 22 10.37 -1.28 7.21
N GLN A 23 10.69 -2.57 7.36
CA GLN A 23 9.74 -3.66 7.15
C GLN A 23 8.55 -3.57 8.11
N ALA A 24 8.78 -3.25 9.38
CA ALA A 24 7.70 -3.08 10.37
C ALA A 24 6.74 -1.96 9.97
N ILE A 25 7.27 -0.81 9.53
CA ILE A 25 6.47 0.33 9.05
C ILE A 25 5.66 -0.08 7.81
N LEU A 26 6.29 -0.76 6.84
CA LEU A 26 5.62 -1.22 5.63
C LEU A 26 4.47 -2.18 5.95
N VAL A 27 4.68 -3.12 6.88
CA VAL A 27 3.64 -4.06 7.34
C VAL A 27 2.50 -3.33 8.05
N GLU A 28 2.79 -2.35 8.91
CA GLU A 28 1.77 -1.55 9.59
C GLU A 28 0.87 -0.84 8.57
N HIS A 29 1.45 -0.21 7.56
CA HIS A 29 0.70 0.45 6.49
C HIS A 29 -0.08 -0.54 5.62
N ALA A 30 0.51 -1.68 5.28
CA ALA A 30 -0.18 -2.73 4.53
C ALA A 30 -1.41 -3.25 5.30
N ASN A 31 -1.29 -3.47 6.61
CA ASN A 31 -2.41 -3.88 7.45
C ASN A 31 -3.51 -2.81 7.55
N LYS A 32 -3.15 -1.52 7.61
CA LYS A 32 -4.13 -0.42 7.56
C LYS A 32 -4.92 -0.44 6.25
N ILE A 33 -4.24 -0.61 5.11
CA ILE A 33 -4.89 -0.71 3.80
C ILE A 33 -5.81 -1.93 3.76
N ALA A 34 -5.32 -3.10 4.19
CA ALA A 34 -6.10 -4.33 4.24
C ALA A 34 -7.33 -4.20 5.16
N SER A 35 -7.22 -3.48 6.28
CA SER A 35 -8.35 -3.27 7.21
C SER A 35 -9.45 -2.36 6.66
N ALA A 36 -9.15 -1.54 5.65
CA ALA A 36 -10.14 -0.73 4.95
C ALA A 36 -10.91 -1.54 3.88
N SER A 37 -10.69 -2.86 3.80
CA SER A 37 -11.38 -3.75 2.88
C SER A 37 -12.90 -3.69 3.04
N GLU A 38 -13.59 -3.53 1.93
CA GLU A 38 -15.05 -3.64 1.90
C GLU A 38 -15.46 -5.11 2.02
N THR A 39 -16.32 -5.38 2.99
CA THR A 39 -16.94 -6.70 3.18
C THR A 39 -18.40 -6.59 2.80
N GLU A 40 -18.78 -7.23 1.69
CA GLU A 40 -20.17 -7.28 1.24
C GLU A 40 -20.77 -8.63 1.64
N ALA A 41 -21.78 -8.59 2.50
CA ALA A 41 -22.57 -9.77 2.87
C ALA A 41 -23.99 -9.64 2.30
N TYR A 42 -24.44 -10.65 1.56
CA TYR A 42 -25.80 -10.70 1.03
C TYR A 42 -26.38 -12.12 1.08
N VAL A 43 -27.70 -12.21 1.14
CA VAL A 43 -28.42 -13.49 1.08
C VAL A 43 -28.94 -13.70 -0.33
N ALA A 44 -28.36 -14.65 -1.04
CA ALA A 44 -28.85 -15.12 -2.34
C ALA A 44 -30.04 -16.09 -2.14
N GLN A 45 -30.71 -16.44 -3.23
CA GLN A 45 -31.94 -17.25 -3.23
C GLN A 45 -31.83 -18.57 -2.42
N THR A 46 -30.65 -19.20 -2.40
CA THR A 46 -30.44 -20.48 -1.72
C THR A 46 -29.24 -20.51 -0.76
N ARG A 47 -28.54 -19.38 -0.57
CA ARG A 47 -27.30 -19.32 0.23
C ARG A 47 -26.99 -17.93 0.74
N ALA A 48 -26.33 -17.84 1.88
CA ALA A 48 -25.64 -16.62 2.30
C ALA A 48 -24.27 -16.55 1.61
N VAL A 49 -23.90 -15.36 1.11
CA VAL A 49 -22.61 -15.09 0.47
C VAL A 49 -21.93 -13.94 1.19
N VAL A 50 -20.65 -14.12 1.50
CA VAL A 50 -19.77 -13.06 2.01
C VAL A 50 -18.62 -12.89 1.02
N LYS A 51 -18.45 -11.67 0.51
CA LYS A 51 -17.33 -11.29 -0.35
C LYS A 51 -16.43 -10.36 0.44
N VAL A 52 -15.17 -10.74 0.57
CA VAL A 52 -14.12 -9.93 1.20
C VAL A 52 -13.22 -9.40 0.09
N CYS A 53 -13.21 -8.08 -0.12
CA CYS A 53 -12.36 -7.44 -1.13
C CYS A 53 -11.19 -6.73 -0.43
N GLY A 54 -9.98 -7.27 -0.52
CA GLY A 54 -8.77 -6.70 0.11
C GLY A 54 -8.23 -5.41 -0.54
N ASP A 55 -8.85 -4.97 -1.64
CA ASP A 55 -8.59 -3.74 -2.40
C ASP A 55 -9.92 -3.33 -3.07
N ASP A 56 -10.02 -2.11 -3.60
CA ASP A 56 -11.21 -1.58 -4.29
C ASP A 56 -11.58 -2.32 -5.59
N GLY A 57 -10.84 -3.39 -5.94
CA GLY A 57 -11.02 -4.19 -7.16
C GLY A 57 -10.69 -3.44 -8.45
N ASN A 58 -10.28 -2.18 -8.36
CA ASN A 58 -10.03 -1.26 -9.47
C ASN A 58 -8.58 -0.75 -9.47
N ASN A 59 -7.73 -1.27 -8.58
CA ASN A 59 -6.35 -0.83 -8.36
C ASN A 59 -6.28 0.70 -8.11
N GLY A 60 -7.25 1.27 -7.39
CA GLY A 60 -7.35 2.72 -7.19
C GLY A 60 -6.10 3.32 -6.55
N LEU A 61 -5.50 2.60 -5.60
CA LEU A 61 -4.24 2.99 -4.95
C LEU A 61 -3.08 3.09 -5.93
N LEU A 62 -2.90 2.10 -6.83
CA LEU A 62 -1.85 2.13 -7.85
C LEU A 62 -2.09 3.26 -8.86
N LYS A 63 -3.35 3.49 -9.24
CA LYS A 63 -3.74 4.59 -10.14
C LYS A 63 -3.46 5.96 -9.53
N ALA A 64 -3.65 6.13 -8.22
CA ALA A 64 -3.31 7.35 -7.51
C ALA A 64 -1.80 7.63 -7.55
N VAL A 65 -0.96 6.60 -7.41
CA VAL A 65 0.50 6.72 -7.57
C VAL A 65 0.86 7.14 -9.01
N GLY A 66 0.24 6.53 -10.01
CA GLY A 66 0.51 6.81 -11.43
C GLY A 66 0.18 8.24 -11.88
N LYS A 67 -0.80 8.90 -11.26
CA LYS A 67 -1.17 10.29 -11.57
C LYS A 67 -0.04 11.31 -11.32
N HIS A 68 0.95 10.96 -10.49
CA HIS A 68 2.11 11.80 -10.23
C HIS A 68 3.27 11.61 -11.22
N GLY A 69 3.22 10.59 -12.10
CA GLY A 69 4.30 10.25 -13.03
C GLY A 69 4.22 10.88 -14.43
N GLY A 70 3.13 11.58 -14.75
CA GLY A 70 2.83 12.05 -16.11
C GLY A 70 3.42 13.40 -16.52
N LYS A 71 4.49 13.89 -15.87
CA LYS A 71 5.05 15.23 -16.18
C LYS A 71 6.31 15.23 -17.06
N ASN A 72 6.82 14.06 -17.44
CA ASN A 72 7.97 13.92 -18.34
C ASN A 72 7.69 12.92 -19.46
N ARG A 73 6.83 13.30 -20.40
CA ARG A 73 6.76 12.63 -21.70
C ARG A 73 6.70 13.66 -22.81
#